data_AF-A0AAF0Q862-F1
#
_entry.id   AF-A0AAF0Q862-F1
#
_cell.length_a   1.000
_cell.length_b   1.000
_cell.length_c   1.000
_cell.angle_alpha   90.00
_cell.angle_beta   90.00
_cell.angle_gamma   90.00
#
_symmetry.space_group_name_H-M   'P 1'
#
loop_
_entity.id
_entity.type
_entity.pdbx_description
1 polymer ?
#
loop_
_entity_poly.entity_id
_entity_poly.type
_entity_poly.pdbx_seq_one_letter_code
_entity_poly.pdbx_strand_id
1 'polypeptide(L)' 'MYCRADIVFIKLMYDAFMKFSKASRLQANIDKSPIYIAGVSDQTNQDIVEALGFSVGTLPFRYLGVPLSSKKLTVAA' A
#
# COMPACT_ATOMS: atom_id res chain seq x y z
N MET A 1 -4.32 4.29 -1.13
CA MET A 1 -4.96 3.72 -2.33
C MET A 1 -5.07 2.22 -2.13
N TYR A 2 -6.05 1.54 -2.74
CA TYR A 2 -6.22 0.09 -2.66
C TYR A 2 -6.61 -0.45 -4.03
N CYS A 3 -6.01 -1.57 -4.44
CA CYS A 3 -6.35 -2.28 -5.66
C CYS A 3 -6.06 -3.78 -5.50
N ARG A 4 -6.52 -4.59 -6.47
CA ARG A 4 -6.09 -5.99 -6.57
C ARG A 4 -4.57 -6.04 -6.73
N ALA A 5 -3.92 -6.96 -6.02
CA ALA A 5 -2.48 -7.20 -6.11
C ALA A 5 -2.14 -7.97 -7.40
N ASP A 6 -2.35 -7.30 -8.52
CA ASP A 6 -2.03 -7.73 -9.88
C ASP A 6 -1.24 -6.61 -10.55
N ILE A 7 -0.17 -6.97 -11.27
CA ILE A 7 0.81 -5.99 -11.75
C ILE A 7 0.21 -4.96 -12.70
N VAL A 8 -0.83 -5.32 -13.46
CA VAL A 8 -1.50 -4.40 -14.39
C VAL A 8 -2.28 -3.35 -13.59
N PHE A 9 -3.07 -3.79 -12.61
CA PHE A 9 -3.85 -2.89 -11.76
C PHE A 9 -2.96 -1.98 -10.89
N ILE A 10 -1.86 -2.52 -10.37
CA ILE A 10 -0.88 -1.76 -9.58
C ILE A 10 -0.29 -0.62 -10.40
N LYS A 11 0.16 -0.90 -11.63
CA LYS A 11 0.72 0.13 -12.54
C LYS A 11 -0.31 1.20 -12.89
N LEU A 12 -1.53 0.81 -13.23
CA LEU A 12 -2.62 1.76 -13.54
C LEU A 12 -2.95 2.67 -12.34
N MET A 13 -3.02 2.10 -11.14
CA MET A 13 -3.25 2.88 -9.91
C MET A 13 -2.10 3.86 -9.64
N TYR A 14 -0.85 3.42 -9.81
CA TYR A 14 0.33 4.26 -9.61
C TYR A 14 0.40 5.39 -10.65
N ASP A 15 0.10 5.12 -11.92
CA ASP A 15 0.04 6.16 -12.95
C ASP A 15 -1.02 7.23 -12.64
N ALA A 16 -2.19 6.81 -12.17
CA ALA A 16 -3.24 7.74 -11.72
C ALA A 16 -2.77 8.58 -10.52
N PHE A 17 -2.08 7.95 -9.57
CA PHE A 17 -1.48 8.65 -8.43
C PHE A 17 -0.46 9.69 -8.85
N MET A 18 0.45 9.35 -9.77
CA MET A 18 1.47 10.26 -10.26
C MET A 18 0.88 11.44 -11.04
N LYS A 19 -0.20 11.20 -11.82
CA LYS A 19 -0.98 12.28 -12.45
C LYS A 19 -1.55 13.24 -11.39
N PHE A 20 -2.16 12.70 -10.34
CA PHE A 20 -2.69 13.51 -9.23
C PHE A 20 -1.59 14.27 -8.48
N SER A 21 -0.47 13.61 -8.18
CA SER A 21 0.69 14.21 -7.53
C SER A 21 1.22 15.41 -8.32
N LYS A 22 1.37 15.25 -9.65
CA LYS A 22 1.80 16.34 -10.54
C LYS A 22 0.80 17.50 -10.55
N ALA A 23 -0.49 17.21 -10.65
CA ALA A 23 -1.54 18.23 -10.70
C ALA A 23 -1.70 19.01 -9.38
N SER A 24 -1.62 18.30 -8.24
CA SER A 24 -1.71 18.88 -6.90
C SER A 24 -0.40 19.50 -6.40
N ARG A 25 0.72 19.19 -7.06
CA ARG A 25 2.09 19.56 -6.64
C ARG A 25 2.47 18.98 -5.27
N LEU A 26 1.80 17.90 -4.86
CA LEU A 26 2.09 17.15 -3.63
C LEU A 26 2.84 15.87 -3.96
N GLN A 27 3.80 15.51 -3.12
CA GLN A 27 4.56 14.25 -3.25
C GLN A 27 4.30 13.35 -2.04
N ALA A 28 4.21 12.04 -2.26
CA ALA A 28 4.20 11.08 -1.17
C ALA A 28 5.56 11.08 -0.45
N ASN A 29 5.52 11.08 0.88
CA ASN A 29 6.71 10.77 1.68
C ASN A 29 6.84 9.24 1.73
N ILE A 30 7.87 8.70 1.06
CA ILE A 30 8.08 7.25 0.91
C ILE A 30 8.27 6.58 2.28
N ASP A 31 8.99 7.22 3.21
CA ASP A 31 9.28 6.67 4.55
C ASP A 31 8.01 6.52 5.41
N LYS A 32 7.01 7.37 5.18
CA LYS A 32 5.72 7.35 5.90
C LYS A 32 4.60 6.65 5.14
N SER A 33 4.86 6.15 3.94
CA SER A 33 3.84 5.58 3.05
C SER A 33 4.15 4.14 2.64
N PRO A 34 4.34 3.19 3.59
CA PRO A 34 4.60 1.81 3.24
C PRO A 34 3.41 1.18 2.51
N ILE A 35 3.71 0.24 1.62
CA ILE A 35 2.70 -0.60 0.97
C ILE A 35 2.45 -1.87 1.79
N TYR A 36 1.20 -2.32 1.81
CA TYR A 36 0.80 -3.56 2.49
C TYR A 36 0.20 -4.51 1.47
N ILE A 37 0.85 -5.65 1.27
CA ILE A 37 0.50 -6.65 0.27
C ILE A 37 0.14 -7.94 0.99
N ALA A 38 -0.93 -8.59 0.57
CA ALA A 38 -1.38 -9.87 1.14
C ALA A 38 -2.03 -10.73 0.05
N GLY A 39 -2.00 -12.05 0.24
CA GLY A 39 -2.70 -13.00 -0.62
C GLY A 39 -2.08 -13.19 -2.01
N VAL A 40 -0.77 -12.94 -2.17
CA VAL A 40 -0.01 -13.20 -3.40
C VAL A 40 1.23 -14.04 -3.10
N SER A 41 1.88 -14.59 -4.14
CA SER A 41 3.14 -15.30 -4.00
C SER A 41 4.30 -14.33 -3.68
N ASP A 42 5.40 -14.87 -3.14
CA ASP A 42 6.60 -14.08 -2.85
C ASP A 42 7.18 -13.42 -4.10
N GLN A 43 7.14 -14.11 -5.25
CA GLN A 43 7.57 -13.56 -6.52
C GLN A 43 6.73 -12.33 -6.90
N THR A 44 5.40 -12.44 -6.85
CA THR A 44 4.51 -11.32 -7.16
C THR A 44 4.67 -10.17 -6.17
N ASN A 45 4.95 -10.48 -4.90
CA ASN A 45 5.25 -9.46 -3.89
C ASN A 45 6.52 -8.68 -4.28
N GLN A 46 7.61 -9.37 -4.62
CA GLN A 46 8.86 -8.75 -5.08
C GLN A 46 8.64 -7.90 -6.34
N ASP A 47 7.93 -8.43 -7.34
CA ASP A 47 7.64 -7.70 -8.59
C ASP A 47 6.88 -6.38 -8.32
N ILE A 48 5.92 -6.39 -7.39
CA ILE A 48 5.14 -5.20 -7.00
C ILE A 48 6.03 -4.19 -6.26
N VAL A 49 6.87 -4.66 -5.35
CA VAL A 49 7.78 -3.79 -4.58
C VAL A 49 8.76 -3.09 -5.50
N GLU A 50 9.37 -3.83 -6.42
CA GLU A 50 10.29 -3.26 -7.42
C GLU A 50 9.58 -2.26 -8.35
N ALA A 51 8.35 -2.56 -8.76
CA ALA A 51 7.58 -1.67 -9.63
C ALA A 51 7.20 -0.33 -8.97
N LEU A 52 7.00 -0.30 -7.64
CA LEU A 52 6.50 0.87 -6.93
C LEU A 52 7.61 1.64 -6.18
N GLY A 53 8.67 0.97 -5.73
CA GLY A 53 9.77 1.58 -4.98
C GLY A 53 9.42 2.00 -3.54
N PHE A 54 8.31 1.53 -2.98
CA PHE A 54 7.93 1.78 -1.59
C PHE A 54 8.40 0.65 -0.67
N SER A 55 8.61 0.98 0.60
CA SER A 55 8.88 -0.02 1.64
C SER A 55 7.64 -0.88 1.90
N VAL A 56 7.86 -2.16 2.22
CA VAL A 56 6.78 -3.06 2.63
C VAL A 56 6.53 -2.90 4.13
N GLY A 57 5.29 -2.60 4.49
CA GLY A 57 4.83 -2.54 5.87
C GLY A 57 4.38 -3.90 6.41
N THR A 58 4.36 -4.03 7.73
CA THR A 58 3.87 -5.22 8.43
C THR A 58 2.57 -4.94 9.16
N LEU A 59 1.64 -5.91 9.15
CA LEU A 59 0.43 -5.87 9.97
C LEU A 59 0.67 -6.53 11.34
N PRO A 60 0.02 -6.07 12.42
CA PRO A 60 -0.85 -4.89 12.47
C PRO A 60 -0.05 -3.58 12.55
N PHE A 61 -0.62 -2.50 12.02
CA PHE A 61 -0.08 -1.13 12.17
C PHE A 61 -1.15 -0.18 12.72
N ARG A 62 -0.77 1.03 13.16
CA ARG A 62 -1.75 2.04 13.62
C ARG A 62 -2.04 3.04 12.53
N TYR A 63 -3.32 3.25 12.25
CA TYR A 63 -3.80 4.35 11.41
C TYR A 63 -4.61 5.29 12.29
N LEU A 64 -4.12 6.52 12.47
CA LEU A 64 -4.74 7.54 13.34
C LEU A 64 -5.00 7.02 14.77
N GLY A 65 -4.06 6.24 15.32
CA GLY A 65 -4.14 5.66 16.67
C GLY A 65 -4.88 4.33 16.77
N VAL A 66 -5.69 3.97 15.76
CA VAL A 66 -6.47 2.72 15.73
C VAL A 66 -5.63 1.60 15.10
N PRO A 67 -5.52 0.41 15.73
CA PRO A 67 -4.83 -0.72 15.12
C PRO A 67 -5.62 -1.24 13.92
N LEU A 68 -4.96 -1.31 12.76
CA LEU A 68 -5.40 -2.02 11.58
C LEU A 68 -4.69 -3.37 11.52
N SER A 69 -5.49 -4.44 11.44
CA SER A 69 -5.03 -5.83 11.44
C SER A 69 -5.72 -6.58 10.30
N SER A 70 -5.13 -7.70 9.88
CA SER A 70 -5.79 -8.67 8.99
C SER A 70 -6.95 -9.40 9.66
N LYS A 71 -7.03 -9.35 11.00
CA LYS A 71 -8.11 -9.93 11.79
C LYS A 71 -9.20 -8.90 12.07
N LYS A 72 -10.44 -9.39 12.18
CA LYS A 72 -11.59 -8.56 12.61
C LYS A 72 -11.27 -7.95 13.98
N LEU A 73 -11.40 -6.63 14.08
CA LEU A 73 -11.24 -5.94 15.36
C LEU A 73 -12.37 -6.37 16.29
N THR A 74 -12.01 -6.87 17.47
CA THR A 74 -12.94 -7.14 18.57
C THR A 74 -12.81 -6.01 19.58
N VAL A 75 -13.95 -5.46 20.00
CA VAL A 75 -13.97 -4.55 21.16
C VAL A 75 -13.59 -5.40 22.38
N ALA A 76 -12.59 -4.95 23.16
CA ALA A 76 -12.34 -5.54 24.47
C ALA A 76 -13.57 -5.27 25.34
N ALA A 77 -14.24 -6.34 25.77
CA ALA A 77 -15.36 -6.26 26.70
C ALA A 77 -14.89 -5.76 28.07
#